data_AF-A0AAD7IHI7-F1
#
_entry.id   AF-A0AAD7IHI7-F1
#
_cell.length_a   1.000
_cell.length_b   1.000
_cell.length_c   1.000
_cell.angle_alpha   90.00
_cell.angle_beta   90.00
_cell.angle_gamma   90.00
#
_symmetry.space_group_name_H-M   'P 1'
#
loop_
_entity.id
_entity.type
_entity.pdbx_description
1 polymer ?
#
loop_
_entity_poly.entity_id
_entity_poly.type
_entity_poly.pdbx_seq_one_letter_code
_entity_poly.pdbx_strand_id
1 'polypeptide(L)'
;YHCAQNADRQHKPKKHDDADKQRTYTSRQMECFDCDGWLHITVSEESTEALVRLKHEEDHIPYCSIDVPLTIKEFVAANPNLTTSQVSKIIQLK
;
A
#
# COMPACT_ATOMS: atom_id res chain seq x y z
N TYR A 1 9.18 8.54 12.95
CA TYR A 1 8.34 7.94 11.89
C TYR A 1 6.93 8.51 11.98
N HIS A 2 6.21 8.64 10.86
CA HIS A 2 4.83 9.15 10.82
C HIS A 2 3.88 8.07 10.32
N CYS A 3 2.58 8.28 10.53
CA CYS A 3 1.58 7.38 10.02
C CYS A 3 1.63 7.25 8.48
N ALA A 4 1.60 6.02 7.98
CA ALA A 4 1.71 5.73 6.54
C ALA A 4 0.48 6.18 5.73
N GLN A 5 -0.65 6.38 6.39
CA GLN A 5 -1.91 6.85 5.79
C GLN A 5 -2.15 8.35 6.05
N ASN A 6 -1.16 9.10 6.54
CA ASN A 6 -1.29 10.54 6.66
C ASN A 6 -1.39 11.16 5.25
N ALA A 7 -2.48 11.91 5.02
CA ALA A 7 -2.80 12.53 3.73
C ALA A 7 -1.76 13.58 3.29
N ASP A 8 -1.21 14.35 4.21
CA ASP A 8 -0.18 15.37 3.93
C ASP A 8 1.13 14.77 3.45
N ARG A 9 1.38 13.49 3.76
CA ARG A 9 2.59 12.78 3.38
C ARG A 9 2.44 11.93 2.13
N GLN A 10 1.27 11.94 1.48
CA GLN A 10 1.09 11.24 0.21
C GLN A 10 1.84 11.90 -0.93
N HIS A 11 2.56 11.08 -1.70
CA HIS A 11 3.29 11.58 -2.86
C HIS A 11 2.30 12.02 -3.96
N LYS A 12 2.45 13.24 -4.46
CA LYS A 12 1.63 13.77 -5.54
C LYS A 12 1.81 12.93 -6.81
N PRO A 13 0.73 12.38 -7.41
CA PRO A 13 0.84 11.53 -8.58
C PRO A 13 1.43 12.32 -9.75
N LYS A 14 2.48 11.78 -10.38
CA LYS A 14 3.05 12.30 -11.62
C LYS A 14 2.26 11.72 -12.79
N LYS A 15 1.24 12.43 -13.24
CA LYS A 15 0.41 12.01 -14.37
C LYS A 15 1.02 12.48 -15.68
N HIS A 16 0.88 11.65 -16.72
CA HIS A 16 1.23 12.02 -18.08
C HIS A 16 0.19 13.00 -18.64
N ASP A 17 0.59 13.98 -19.44
CA ASP A 17 -0.31 15.04 -19.95
C ASP A 17 -1.46 14.48 -20.80
N ASP A 18 -1.14 13.54 -21.69
CA ASP A 18 -2.11 12.75 -22.45
C ASP A 18 -2.95 11.85 -21.53
N ALA A 19 -4.26 12.13 -21.45
CA ALA A 19 -5.22 11.44 -20.61
C ALA A 19 -5.34 9.95 -20.92
N ASP A 20 -5.19 9.54 -22.19
CA ASP A 20 -5.28 8.13 -22.60
C ASP A 20 -4.07 7.30 -22.15
N LYS A 21 -2.95 7.99 -21.85
CA LYS A 21 -1.74 7.39 -21.27
C LYS A 21 -1.72 7.44 -19.74
N GLN A 22 -2.71 8.08 -19.12
CA GLN A 22 -2.86 8.04 -17.68
C GLN A 22 -3.45 6.69 -17.28
N ARG A 23 -2.65 5.87 -16.59
CA ARG A 23 -3.20 4.69 -15.92
C ARG A 23 -4.18 5.18 -14.85
N THR A 24 -5.42 4.71 -14.88
CA THR A 24 -6.42 4.91 -13.82
C THR A 24 -6.01 4.11 -12.57
N TYR A 25 -5.00 4.62 -11.87
CA TYR A 25 -4.46 4.05 -10.63
C TYR A 25 -5.30 4.45 -9.40
N THR A 26 -6.31 5.31 -9.58
CA THR A 26 -7.15 5.85 -8.52
C THR A 26 -7.92 4.76 -7.74
N SER A 27 -8.22 3.61 -8.34
CA SER A 27 -8.86 2.48 -7.63
C SER A 27 -7.89 1.64 -6.78
N ARG A 28 -6.59 1.97 -6.75
CA ARG A 28 -5.55 1.23 -6.02
C ARG A 28 -4.73 2.10 -5.06
N GLN A 29 -5.15 3.33 -4.80
CA GLN A 29 -4.51 4.15 -3.77
C GLN A 29 -5.08 3.77 -2.41
N MET A 30 -4.20 3.61 -1.41
CA MET A 30 -4.65 3.43 -0.03
C MET A 30 -5.42 4.67 0.41
N GLU A 31 -6.53 4.47 1.09
CA GLU A 31 -7.25 5.55 1.72
C GLU A 31 -6.38 6.21 2.79
N CYS A 32 -6.43 7.54 2.82
CA CYS A 32 -5.60 8.38 3.65
C CYS A 32 -6.46 9.29 4.50
N PHE A 33 -5.93 9.63 5.67
CA PHE A 33 -6.63 10.36 6.73
C PHE A 33 -5.77 11.54 7.18
N ASP A 34 -6.41 12.51 7.83
CA ASP A 34 -5.73 13.65 8.45
C ASP A 34 -5.09 13.22 9.79
N CYS A 35 -4.19 12.24 9.70
CA CYS A 35 -3.64 11.54 10.85
C CYS A 35 -2.29 12.11 11.26
N ASP A 36 -2.26 12.83 12.38
CA ASP A 36 -1.04 13.37 12.99
C ASP A 36 -0.30 12.32 13.86
N GLY A 37 -0.46 11.04 13.52
CA GLY A 37 0.19 9.93 14.18
C GLY A 37 1.72 9.91 13.95
N TRP A 38 2.47 9.60 15.00
CA TRP A 38 3.92 9.52 14.98
C TRP A 38 4.47 8.45 15.92
N LEU A 39 5.64 7.93 15.58
CA LEU A 39 6.43 6.97 16.36
C LEU A 39 7.84 7.53 16.55
N HIS A 40 8.25 7.65 17.81
CA HIS A 40 9.58 8.10 18.22
C HIS A 40 10.24 7.00 19.05
N ILE A 41 11.41 6.57 18.62
CA ILE A 41 12.22 5.56 19.31
C ILE A 41 13.55 6.22 19.66
N THR A 42 13.89 6.19 20.94
CA THR A 42 15.17 6.69 21.44
C THR A 42 15.95 5.52 22.01
N VAL A 43 17.16 5.34 21.50
CA VAL A 43 18.13 4.35 21.98
C VAL A 43 19.34 5.11 22.47
N SER A 44 19.86 4.75 23.64
CA SER A 44 21.08 5.31 24.21
C SER A 44 22.16 4.22 24.23
N GLU A 45 23.41 4.58 23.98
CA GLU A 45 24.55 3.66 24.12
C GLU A 45 24.79 3.25 25.58
N GLU A 46 24.32 4.07 26.53
CA GLU A 46 24.48 3.85 27.97
C GLU A 46 23.34 3.00 28.58
N SER A 47 22.34 2.62 27.78
CA SER A 47 21.17 1.90 28.24
C SER A 47 20.93 0.65 27.39
N THR A 48 20.53 -0.44 28.04
CA THR A 48 20.03 -1.64 27.34
C THR A 48 18.55 -1.53 26.98
N GLU A 49 17.89 -0.44 27.37
CA GLU A 49 16.47 -0.19 27.16
C GLU A 49 16.24 0.90 26.11
N ALA A 50 15.22 0.70 25.27
CA ALA A 50 14.77 1.69 24.29
C ALA A 50 13.48 2.37 24.78
N LEU A 51 13.44 3.70 24.68
CA LEU A 51 12.22 4.47 24.92
C LEU A 51 11.40 4.55 23.63
N VAL A 52 10.21 3.96 23.65
CA VAL A 52 9.27 3.99 22.53
C VAL A 52 8.08 4.87 22.90
N ARG A 53 7.81 5.89 22.08
CA ARG A 53 6.64 6.76 22.18
C ARG A 53 5.85 6.69 20.86
N LEU A 54 4.55 6.45 20.96
CA LEU A 54 3.64 6.35 19.83
C LEU A 54 2.40 7.22 20.09
N LYS A 55 1.95 7.93 19.06
CA LYS A 55 0.68 8.63 18.99
C LYS A 55 -0.03 8.23 17.70
N HIS A 56 -1.33 7.98 17.77
CA HIS A 56 -2.20 7.78 16.61
C HIS A 56 -3.56 8.38 16.98
N GLU A 57 -4.08 9.27 16.13
CA GLU A 57 -5.25 10.12 16.48
C GLU A 57 -6.52 9.76 15.76
N GLU A 58 -6.42 9.15 14.57
CA GLU A 58 -7.56 8.86 13.72
C GLU A 58 -7.72 7.35 13.58
N ASP A 59 -8.94 6.84 13.76
CA ASP A 59 -9.24 5.44 13.53
C ASP A 59 -9.21 5.15 12.03
N HIS A 60 -8.17 4.48 11.58
CA HIS A 60 -8.02 4.12 10.18
C HIS A 60 -8.77 2.83 9.87
N ILE A 61 -9.24 2.70 8.63
CA ILE A 61 -9.74 1.42 8.13
C ILE A 61 -8.58 0.39 8.23
N PRO A 62 -8.78 -0.74 8.94
CA PRO A 62 -7.76 -1.76 9.07
C PRO A 62 -7.29 -2.26 7.70
N TYR A 63 -6.01 -2.58 7.61
CA TYR A 63 -5.46 -3.17 6.39
C TYR A 63 -6.17 -4.50 6.11
N CYS A 64 -6.93 -4.57 5.03
CA CYS A 64 -7.48 -5.83 4.54
C CYS A 64 -6.35 -6.62 3.87
N SER A 65 -6.32 -7.94 4.08
CA SER A 65 -5.34 -8.77 3.36
C SER A 65 -5.57 -8.62 1.86
N ILE A 66 -4.51 -8.21 1.16
CA ILE A 66 -4.45 -8.17 -0.30
C ILE A 66 -3.84 -9.45 -0.88
N ASP A 67 -3.85 -10.54 -0.09
CA ASP A 67 -3.34 -11.81 -0.52
C ASP A 67 -4.05 -12.30 -1.77
N VAL A 68 -3.25 -12.77 -2.72
CA VAL A 68 -3.76 -13.40 -3.93
C VAL A 68 -4.33 -14.78 -3.56
N PRO A 69 -5.59 -15.10 -3.91
CA PRO A 69 -6.18 -16.40 -3.64
C PRO A 69 -5.32 -17.55 -4.18
N LEU A 70 -5.31 -18.68 -3.48
CA LEU A 70 -4.47 -19.84 -3.85
C LEU A 70 -4.73 -20.30 -5.29
N THR A 71 -6.00 -20.34 -5.70
CA THR A 71 -6.42 -20.70 -7.07
C THR A 71 -5.79 -19.82 -8.15
N ILE A 72 -5.60 -18.53 -7.84
CA ILE A 72 -4.95 -17.60 -8.77
C ILE A 72 -3.43 -17.82 -8.78
N LYS A 73 -2.82 -18.09 -7.62
CA LYS A 73 -1.39 -18.44 -7.52
C LYS A 73 -1.07 -19.69 -8.35
N GLU A 74 -1.90 -20.73 -8.21
CA GLU A 74 -1.80 -21.97 -8.99
C GLU A 74 -1.99 -21.73 -10.49
N PHE A 75 -2.97 -20.91 -10.87
CA PHE A 75 -3.19 -20.55 -12.27
C PHE A 75 -1.97 -19.86 -12.89
N VAL A 76 -1.36 -18.90 -12.20
CA VAL A 76 -0.15 -18.22 -12.68
C VAL A 76 1.01 -19.20 -12.81
N ALA A 77 1.22 -20.07 -11.82
CA ALA A 77 2.28 -21.07 -11.84
C ALA A 77 2.13 -22.07 -13.01
N ALA A 78 0.90 -22.47 -13.35
CA ALA A 78 0.62 -23.37 -14.45
C ALA A 78 0.76 -22.73 -15.85
N ASN A 79 0.83 -21.38 -15.94
CA ASN A 79 0.82 -20.65 -17.20
C ASN A 79 2.00 -19.66 -17.33
N PRO A 80 3.26 -20.13 -17.31
CA PRO A 80 4.44 -19.25 -17.30
C PRO A 80 4.62 -18.40 -18.57
N ASN A 81 3.99 -18.82 -19.68
CA ASN A 81 4.10 -18.14 -20.97
C ASN A 81 3.10 -16.98 -21.13
N LEU A 82 2.15 -16.81 -20.20
CA LEU A 82 1.19 -15.72 -20.26
C LEU A 82 1.79 -14.44 -19.71
N THR A 83 1.57 -13.34 -20.43
CA THR A 83 1.92 -12.00 -19.93
C THR A 83 0.93 -11.56 -18.85
N THR A 84 1.37 -10.64 -17.99
CA THR A 84 0.55 -10.05 -16.92
C THR A 84 -0.76 -9.44 -17.45
N SER A 85 -0.74 -8.84 -18.65
CA SER A 85 -1.91 -8.29 -19.31
C SER A 85 -2.93 -9.37 -19.72
N GLN A 86 -2.46 -10.52 -20.20
CA GLN A 86 -3.34 -11.64 -20.58
C GLN A 86 -3.96 -12.28 -19.33
N VAL A 87 -3.16 -12.51 -18.29
CA VAL A 87 -3.64 -13.03 -17.00
C VAL A 87 -4.70 -12.10 -16.38
N SER A 88 -4.46 -10.78 -16.39
CA SER A 88 -5.41 -9.80 -15.82
C SER A 88 -6.78 -9.81 -16.51
N LYS A 89 -6.81 -9.97 -17.84
CA LYS A 89 -8.08 -10.05 -18.59
C LYS A 89 -8.90 -11.30 -18.21
N ILE A 90 -8.22 -12.43 -18.01
CA ILE A 90 -8.86 -13.70 -17.69
C ILE A 90 -9.44 -13.68 -16.27
N ILE A 91 -8.72 -13.07 -15.32
CA ILE A 91 -9.15 -12.99 -13.91
C ILE A 91 -10.34 -12.03 -13.73
N GLN A 92 -10.39 -10.93 -14.49
CA GLN A 92 -11.48 -9.94 -14.40
C GLN A 92 -12.82 -10.38 -15.03
N LEU A 93 -12.81 -11.46 -15.82
CA LEU A 93 -14.01 -12.02 -16.47
C LEU A 93 -14.71 -13.10 -15.63
N LYS A 94 -14.12 -13.49 -14.49
CA LYS A 94 -14.70 -14.42 -13.51
C LYS A 94 -15.29 -13.64 -12.34
#